data_AF-A0A1C6ESP2-F1
#
_entry.id   AF-A0A1C6ESP2-F1
#
_cell.length_a   1.000
_cell.length_b   1.000
_cell.length_c   1.000
_cell.angle_alpha   90.00
_cell.angle_beta   90.00
_cell.angle_gamma   90.00
#
_symmetry.space_group_name_H-M   'P 1'
#
loop_
_entity.id
_entity.type
_entity.pdbx_description
1 polymer ?
#
loop_
_entity_poly.entity_id
_entity_poly.type
_entity_poly.pdbx_seq_one_letter_code
_entity_poly.pdbx_strand_id
1 'polypeptide(L)'
;MKKIITLILVGCMALSIGGCSADGIGDSAIKFIQENNPDFSDNFIMKVKNGYIPTISNDVTLGTALDGYLSNTSWQFNVVDNDRIVECDGNGTLYDKDVDVKVKFILNGDGTFILYSVSADEEEQDYMLAMALIRNAFESAGVTDAWDDDKLDQNVDNDMENGLSGILAETSNQSDSQQ
;
A
#
# COMPACT_ATOMS: atom_id res chain seq x y z
N MET A 1 -37.65 -7.02 -35.36
CA MET A 1 -36.71 -5.90 -35.61
C MET A 1 -36.67 -5.03 -34.37
N LYS A 2 -35.62 -5.13 -33.54
CA LYS A 2 -35.41 -4.27 -32.36
C LYS A 2 -34.18 -3.41 -32.62
N LYS A 3 -34.35 -2.09 -32.57
CA LYS A 3 -33.32 -1.10 -32.89
C LYS A 3 -32.49 -0.82 -31.62
N ILE A 4 -31.18 -0.97 -31.73
CA ILE A 4 -30.21 -0.63 -30.67
C ILE A 4 -29.90 0.87 -30.82
N ILE A 5 -30.16 1.64 -29.78
CA ILE A 5 -29.82 3.07 -29.71
C ILE A 5 -28.50 3.15 -28.97
N THR A 6 -27.41 3.36 -29.72
CA THR A 6 -26.08 3.65 -29.19
C THR A 6 -26.03 5.12 -28.79
N LEU A 7 -25.86 5.40 -27.50
CA LEU A 7 -25.67 6.74 -26.96
C LEU A 7 -24.16 7.06 -26.98
N ILE A 8 -23.73 7.93 -27.90
CA ILE A 8 -22.36 8.46 -27.92
C ILE A 8 -22.35 9.70 -27.01
N LEU A 9 -21.73 9.61 -25.84
CA LEU A 9 -21.45 10.76 -25.00
C LEU A 9 -20.16 11.43 -25.50
N VAL A 10 -20.33 12.50 -26.28
CA VAL A 10 -19.25 13.40 -26.70
C VAL A 10 -18.77 14.20 -25.48
N GLY A 11 -17.45 14.27 -25.32
CA GLY A 11 -16.81 14.66 -24.08
C GLY A 11 -16.67 16.15 -23.78
N CYS A 12 -16.03 16.39 -22.64
CA CYS A 12 -15.41 17.66 -22.28
C CYS A 12 -13.92 17.40 -22.05
N MET A 13 -13.10 17.78 -23.02
CA MET A 13 -11.68 18.04 -22.80
C MET A 13 -11.57 19.33 -21.99
N ALA A 14 -11.24 19.21 -20.71
CA ALA A 14 -10.66 20.30 -19.95
C ALA A 14 -9.19 19.96 -19.70
N LEU A 15 -8.32 20.57 -20.50
CA LEU A 15 -6.89 20.64 -20.25
C LEU A 15 -6.69 21.54 -19.02
N SER A 16 -6.23 20.99 -17.91
CA SER A 16 -5.53 21.75 -16.88
C SER A 16 -4.07 21.34 -16.85
N ILE A 17 -3.24 22.34 -17.05
CA ILE A 17 -1.80 22.33 -17.25
C ILE A 17 -1.14 22.31 -15.87
N GLY A 18 -0.08 21.52 -15.70
CA GLY A 18 0.96 21.80 -14.71
C GLY A 18 1.24 20.71 -13.69
N GLY A 19 2.20 19.84 -14.02
CA GLY A 19 2.81 18.89 -13.10
C GLY A 19 3.78 17.98 -13.82
N CYS A 20 4.95 18.50 -14.22
CA CYS A 20 6.02 17.68 -14.75
C CYS A 20 6.59 16.83 -13.61
N SER A 21 6.29 15.54 -13.62
CA SER A 21 7.15 14.50 -13.09
C SER A 21 7.27 13.45 -14.19
N ALA A 22 8.36 13.51 -14.96
CA ALA A 22 8.86 12.33 -15.68
C ALA A 22 9.21 11.29 -14.59
N ASP A 23 8.79 10.03 -14.63
CA ASP A 23 8.86 9.10 -15.75
C ASP A 23 7.62 8.19 -15.82
N GLY A 24 6.86 8.28 -16.92
CA GLY A 24 5.74 7.39 -17.18
C GLY A 24 5.44 7.28 -18.66
N ILE A 25 5.24 6.05 -19.13
CA ILE A 25 4.60 5.78 -20.42
C ILE A 25 3.23 6.45 -20.37
N GLY A 26 2.94 7.42 -21.25
CA GLY A 26 1.68 8.18 -21.19
C GLY A 26 0.43 7.29 -21.35
N ASP A 27 -0.71 7.73 -20.81
CA ASP A 27 -1.99 7.00 -20.75
C ASP A 27 -2.39 6.28 -22.04
N SER A 28 -2.20 6.92 -23.19
CA SER A 28 -2.53 6.33 -24.49
C SER A 28 -1.68 5.11 -24.84
N ALA A 29 -0.42 5.10 -24.41
CA ALA A 29 0.48 3.98 -24.62
C ALA A 29 0.24 2.86 -23.60
N ILE A 30 -0.10 3.17 -22.35
CA ILE A 30 -0.49 2.14 -21.37
C ILE A 30 -1.77 1.43 -21.82
N LYS A 31 -2.79 2.19 -22.23
CA LYS A 31 -4.05 1.63 -22.72
C LYS A 31 -3.85 0.76 -23.97
N PHE A 32 -3.02 1.21 -24.91
CA PHE A 32 -2.66 0.41 -26.08
C PHE A 32 -1.96 -0.90 -25.70
N ILE A 33 -1.03 -0.88 -24.73
CA ILE A 33 -0.34 -2.08 -24.28
C ILE A 33 -1.33 -3.04 -23.58
N GLN A 34 -2.21 -2.54 -22.71
CA GLN A 34 -3.27 -3.35 -22.08
C GLN A 34 -4.15 -4.05 -23.13
N GLU A 35 -4.59 -3.33 -24.17
CA GLU A 35 -5.44 -3.89 -25.23
C GLU A 35 -4.71 -4.95 -26.07
N ASN A 36 -3.38 -4.92 -26.14
CA ASN A 36 -2.58 -5.78 -27.02
C ASN A 36 -1.69 -6.79 -26.28
N ASN A 37 -1.69 -6.79 -24.94
CA ASN A 37 -0.88 -7.68 -24.12
C ASN A 37 -1.65 -8.08 -22.85
N PRO A 38 -2.39 -9.20 -22.86
CA PRO A 38 -3.26 -9.57 -21.74
C PRO A 38 -2.47 -9.78 -20.43
N ASP A 39 -1.24 -10.26 -20.52
CA ASP A 39 -0.36 -10.51 -19.37
C ASP A 39 0.18 -9.22 -18.72
N PHE A 40 -0.02 -8.06 -19.36
CA PHE A 40 0.47 -6.78 -18.87
C PHE A 40 -0.25 -6.35 -17.60
N SER A 41 -1.56 -6.56 -17.51
CA SER A 41 -2.34 -6.29 -16.30
C SER A 41 -1.93 -7.20 -15.15
N ASP A 42 -1.71 -8.48 -15.44
CA ASP A 42 -1.29 -9.48 -14.46
C ASP A 42 0.06 -9.11 -13.83
N ASN A 43 0.98 -8.52 -14.58
CA ASN A 43 2.26 -8.05 -14.02
C ASN A 43 2.06 -7.03 -12.90
N PHE A 44 1.18 -6.05 -13.08
CA PHE A 44 0.93 -5.01 -12.08
C PHE A 44 0.14 -5.53 -10.89
N ILE A 45 -0.84 -6.40 -11.13
CA ILE A 45 -1.57 -7.08 -10.05
C ILE A 45 -0.57 -7.88 -9.20
N MET A 46 0.32 -8.66 -9.83
CA MET A 46 1.30 -9.47 -9.10
C MET A 46 2.33 -8.63 -8.33
N LYS A 47 2.66 -7.42 -8.78
CA LYS A 47 3.51 -6.49 -8.00
C LYS A 47 2.87 -6.10 -6.68
N VAL A 48 1.57 -5.83 -6.67
CA VAL A 48 0.83 -5.51 -5.44
C VAL A 48 0.60 -6.77 -4.60
N LYS A 49 0.14 -7.87 -5.21
CA LYS A 49 -0.13 -9.13 -4.50
C LYS A 49 1.10 -9.73 -3.83
N ASN A 50 2.26 -9.68 -4.48
CA ASN A 50 3.52 -10.18 -3.91
C ASN A 50 4.26 -9.12 -3.07
N GLY A 51 3.68 -7.93 -2.96
CA GLY A 51 4.23 -6.82 -2.21
C GLY A 51 4.07 -6.99 -0.70
N TYR A 52 4.90 -6.28 0.05
CA TYR A 52 4.86 -6.22 1.50
C TYR A 52 4.44 -4.83 1.95
N ILE A 53 3.86 -4.74 3.14
CA ILE A 53 3.67 -3.46 3.85
C ILE A 53 4.65 -3.48 5.02
N PRO A 54 5.86 -2.90 4.88
CA PRO A 54 6.94 -3.08 5.86
C PRO A 54 6.61 -2.60 7.28
N THR A 55 5.64 -1.67 7.41
CA THR A 55 5.14 -1.20 8.70
C THR A 55 4.20 -2.19 9.40
N ILE A 56 3.78 -3.27 8.72
CA ILE A 56 2.90 -4.32 9.25
C ILE A 56 3.63 -5.67 9.26
N SER A 57 4.21 -6.08 8.12
CA SER A 57 4.94 -7.33 7.98
C SER A 57 5.90 -7.32 6.79
N ASN A 58 7.07 -7.93 6.96
CA ASN A 58 8.02 -8.23 5.88
C ASN A 58 7.98 -9.70 5.43
N ASP A 59 7.13 -10.52 6.06
CA ASP A 59 7.08 -11.97 5.84
C ASP A 59 5.77 -12.41 5.16
N VAL A 60 4.68 -11.67 5.37
CA VAL A 60 3.39 -11.92 4.75
C VAL A 60 3.17 -10.91 3.63
N THR A 61 2.83 -11.40 2.44
CA THR A 61 2.49 -10.52 1.32
C THR A 61 1.07 -9.98 1.47
N LEU A 62 0.81 -8.82 0.87
CA LEU A 62 -0.52 -8.21 0.84
C LEU A 62 -1.56 -9.13 0.20
N GLY A 63 -1.18 -9.83 -0.87
CA GLY A 63 -2.05 -10.79 -1.55
C GLY A 63 -2.44 -11.94 -0.62
N THR A 64 -1.48 -12.52 0.11
CA THR A 64 -1.77 -13.59 1.09
C THR A 64 -2.71 -13.11 2.20
N ALA A 65 -2.51 -11.90 2.70
CA ALA A 65 -3.37 -11.32 3.73
C ALA A 65 -4.81 -11.10 3.22
N LEU A 66 -4.98 -10.39 2.09
CA LEU A 66 -6.30 -10.04 1.57
C LEU A 66 -7.06 -11.24 0.97
N ASP A 67 -6.38 -12.13 0.24
CA ASP A 67 -7.02 -13.33 -0.33
C ASP A 67 -7.42 -14.33 0.77
N GLY A 68 -6.75 -14.30 1.93
CA GLY A 68 -7.10 -15.13 3.09
C GLY A 68 -8.20 -14.52 3.97
N TYR A 69 -8.28 -13.20 4.01
CA TYR A 69 -9.23 -12.47 4.86
C TYR A 69 -10.59 -12.23 4.18
N LEU A 70 -10.57 -11.83 2.91
CA LEU A 70 -11.77 -11.62 2.12
C LEU A 70 -12.18 -12.93 1.44
N SER A 71 -13.48 -13.10 1.23
CA SER A 71 -14.03 -14.18 0.42
C SER A 71 -14.37 -13.70 -0.99
N ASN A 72 -14.43 -14.62 -1.95
CA ASN A 72 -14.73 -14.33 -3.37
C ASN A 72 -13.83 -13.25 -3.97
N THR A 73 -12.56 -13.23 -3.56
CA THR A 73 -11.61 -12.18 -3.88
C THR A 73 -11.31 -12.15 -5.39
N SER A 74 -11.32 -10.95 -5.98
CA SER A 74 -10.96 -10.72 -7.37
C SER A 74 -10.06 -9.49 -7.49
N TRP A 75 -9.12 -9.53 -8.42
CA TRP A 75 -8.12 -8.48 -8.59
C TRP A 75 -8.18 -7.91 -10.00
N GLN A 76 -8.09 -6.60 -10.11
CA GLN A 76 -8.16 -5.89 -11.39
C GLN A 76 -7.11 -4.78 -11.44
N PHE A 77 -6.65 -4.47 -12.66
CA PHE A 77 -5.73 -3.37 -12.90
C PHE A 77 -6.38 -2.37 -13.86
N ASN A 78 -6.40 -1.11 -13.47
CA ASN A 78 -6.96 0.00 -14.22
C ASN A 78 -5.98 1.17 -14.26
N VAL A 79 -6.09 2.01 -15.27
CA VAL A 79 -5.45 3.34 -15.28
C VAL A 79 -6.52 4.40 -15.21
N VAL A 80 -6.44 5.26 -14.21
CA VAL A 80 -7.40 6.35 -13.95
C VAL A 80 -6.61 7.62 -13.76
N ASP A 81 -6.85 8.64 -14.59
CA ASP A 81 -6.19 9.96 -14.49
C ASP A 81 -4.65 9.93 -14.40
N ASN A 82 -4.01 9.01 -15.14
CA ASN A 82 -2.57 8.66 -15.11
C ASN A 82 -2.09 7.82 -13.93
N ASP A 83 -2.95 7.51 -12.97
CA ASP A 83 -2.62 6.63 -11.86
C ASP A 83 -2.85 5.16 -12.23
N ARG A 84 -1.87 4.33 -11.88
CA ARG A 84 -1.90 2.88 -12.02
C ARG A 84 -2.59 2.29 -10.79
N ILE A 85 -3.86 1.93 -10.93
CA ILE A 85 -4.68 1.43 -9.83
C ILE A 85 -4.80 -0.09 -9.89
N VAL A 86 -4.48 -0.76 -8.79
CA VAL A 86 -4.84 -2.16 -8.58
C VAL A 86 -5.98 -2.20 -7.57
N GLU A 87 -7.07 -2.86 -7.94
CA GLU A 87 -8.27 -3.01 -7.13
C GLU A 87 -8.40 -4.48 -6.70
N CYS A 88 -8.72 -4.69 -5.42
CA CYS A 88 -9.06 -5.97 -4.82
C CYS A 88 -10.50 -5.88 -4.32
N ASP A 89 -11.40 -6.61 -4.96
CA ASP A 89 -12.80 -6.76 -4.57
C ASP A 89 -12.98 -8.07 -3.82
N GLY A 90 -13.83 -8.11 -2.80
CA GLY A 90 -14.22 -9.34 -2.11
C GLY A 90 -15.35 -9.09 -1.12
N ASN A 91 -15.86 -10.13 -0.48
CA ASN A 91 -16.82 -9.99 0.61
C ASN A 91 -16.10 -10.15 1.95
N GLY A 92 -16.39 -9.26 2.89
CA GLY A 92 -15.85 -9.29 4.24
C GLY A 92 -16.89 -8.85 5.27
N THR A 93 -16.48 -8.79 6.53
CA THR A 93 -17.34 -8.31 7.61
C THR A 93 -16.77 -7.00 8.17
N LEU A 94 -17.55 -5.93 8.15
CA LEU A 94 -17.22 -4.65 8.76
C LEU A 94 -18.35 -4.26 9.71
N TYR A 95 -18.04 -3.90 10.96
CA TYR A 95 -19.03 -3.62 12.01
C TYR A 95 -20.06 -4.75 12.22
N ASP A 96 -19.60 -6.00 12.21
CA ASP A 96 -20.46 -7.20 12.33
C ASP A 96 -21.52 -7.32 11.22
N LYS A 97 -21.31 -6.66 10.08
CA LYS A 97 -22.16 -6.77 8.89
C LYS A 97 -21.33 -7.29 7.72
N ASP A 98 -21.92 -8.22 6.98
CA ASP A 98 -21.36 -8.67 5.71
C ASP A 98 -21.54 -7.55 4.68
N VAL A 99 -20.43 -7.19 4.02
CA VAL A 99 -20.35 -6.07 3.07
C VAL A 99 -19.48 -6.46 1.87
N ASP A 100 -19.73 -5.81 0.74
CA ASP A 100 -18.85 -5.85 -0.42
C ASP A 100 -17.69 -4.87 -0.18
N VAL A 101 -16.48 -5.40 -0.06
CA VAL A 101 -15.25 -4.65 0.19
C VAL A 101 -14.51 -4.42 -1.12
N LYS A 102 -14.10 -3.18 -1.35
CA LYS A 102 -13.18 -2.80 -2.42
C LYS A 102 -11.98 -2.08 -1.85
N VAL A 103 -10.79 -2.62 -2.08
CA VAL A 103 -9.52 -2.04 -1.66
C VAL A 103 -8.74 -1.59 -2.89
N LYS A 104 -8.33 -0.34 -2.95
CA LYS A 104 -7.58 0.23 -4.08
C LYS A 104 -6.17 0.61 -3.68
N PHE A 105 -5.21 0.34 -4.56
CA PHE A 105 -3.81 0.68 -4.39
C PHE A 105 -3.32 1.49 -5.60
N ILE A 106 -2.59 2.58 -5.36
CA ILE A 106 -1.81 3.25 -6.41
C ILE A 106 -0.44 2.57 -6.48
N LEU A 107 -0.04 2.18 -7.68
CA LEU A 107 1.28 1.62 -7.98
C LEU A 107 2.20 2.68 -8.59
N ASN A 108 3.33 2.90 -7.93
CA ASN A 108 4.37 3.81 -8.37
C ASN A 108 5.23 3.22 -9.50
N GLY A 109 5.99 4.09 -10.18
CA GLY A 109 6.88 3.70 -11.28
C GLY A 109 7.96 2.68 -10.88
N ASP A 110 8.42 2.74 -9.63
CA ASP A 110 9.44 1.86 -9.06
C ASP A 110 8.89 0.49 -8.59
N GLY A 111 7.58 0.27 -8.69
CA GLY A 111 6.92 -0.96 -8.24
C GLY A 111 6.51 -0.96 -6.77
N THR A 112 6.75 0.12 -6.01
CA THR A 112 6.13 0.34 -4.71
C THR A 112 4.65 0.70 -4.87
N PHE A 113 3.83 0.51 -3.84
CA PHE A 113 2.42 0.87 -3.87
C PHE A 113 2.00 1.49 -2.53
N ILE A 114 0.91 2.24 -2.57
CA ILE A 114 0.28 2.83 -1.39
C ILE A 114 -1.21 2.48 -1.38
N LEU A 115 -1.79 2.33 -0.18
CA LEU A 115 -3.23 2.24 -0.04
C LEU A 115 -3.86 3.55 -0.50
N TYR A 116 -4.77 3.48 -1.46
CA TYR A 116 -5.47 4.62 -2.00
C TYR A 116 -6.81 4.83 -1.29
N SER A 117 -7.67 3.81 -1.31
CA SER A 117 -8.96 3.86 -0.62
C SER A 117 -9.49 2.47 -0.29
N VAL A 118 -10.42 2.42 0.66
CA VAL A 118 -11.25 1.26 0.98
C VAL A 118 -12.70 1.69 0.91
N SER A 119 -13.54 0.89 0.28
CA SER A 119 -14.99 1.08 0.28
C SER A 119 -15.69 -0.16 0.81
N ALA A 120 -16.81 0.03 1.50
CA ALA A 120 -17.74 -1.01 1.92
C ALA A 120 -19.12 -0.66 1.34
N ASP A 121 -19.74 -1.57 0.59
CA ASP A 121 -21.01 -1.35 -0.11
C ASP A 121 -21.03 -0.04 -0.93
N GLU A 122 -19.93 0.21 -1.65
CA GLU A 122 -19.69 1.44 -2.45
C GLU A 122 -19.49 2.74 -1.64
N GLU A 123 -19.59 2.70 -0.31
CA GLU A 123 -19.27 3.84 0.55
C GLU A 123 -17.78 3.85 0.94
N GLU A 124 -17.08 4.92 0.59
CA GLU A 124 -15.67 5.11 0.97
C GLU A 124 -15.51 5.25 2.49
N GLN A 125 -14.58 4.47 3.04
CA GLN A 125 -14.26 4.43 4.45
C GLN A 125 -13.18 5.46 4.78
N ASP A 126 -13.22 6.01 5.99
CA ASP A 126 -12.13 6.87 6.44
C ASP A 126 -10.83 6.07 6.63
N TYR A 127 -9.71 6.80 6.64
CA TYR A 127 -8.38 6.21 6.69
C TYR A 127 -8.16 5.25 7.87
N MET A 128 -8.76 5.52 9.04
CA MET A 128 -8.57 4.68 10.23
C MET A 128 -9.23 3.32 10.03
N LEU A 129 -10.44 3.29 9.46
CA LEU A 129 -11.14 2.05 9.13
C LEU A 129 -10.48 1.29 8.00
N ALA A 130 -10.03 2.01 6.97
CA ALA A 130 -9.28 1.44 5.87
C ALA A 130 -8.03 0.70 6.38
N MET A 131 -7.25 1.34 7.26
CA MET A 131 -6.06 0.72 7.86
C MET A 131 -6.40 -0.41 8.83
N ALA A 132 -7.49 -0.31 9.59
CA ALA A 132 -7.96 -1.39 10.46
C ALA A 132 -8.31 -2.65 9.65
N LEU A 133 -8.96 -2.50 8.50
CA LEU A 133 -9.26 -3.63 7.60
C LEU A 133 -7.98 -4.30 7.10
N ILE A 134 -7.01 -3.51 6.62
CA ILE A 134 -5.72 -4.05 6.17
C ILE A 134 -5.03 -4.79 7.32
N ARG A 135 -4.96 -4.17 8.50
CA ARG A 135 -4.37 -4.79 9.69
C ARG A 135 -5.02 -6.12 10.04
N ASN A 136 -6.35 -6.16 10.12
CA ASN A 136 -7.10 -7.38 10.44
C ASN A 136 -6.84 -8.50 9.43
N ALA A 137 -6.63 -8.15 8.16
CA ALA A 137 -6.25 -9.11 7.14
C ALA A 137 -4.87 -9.74 7.42
N PHE A 138 -3.88 -8.94 7.80
CA PHE A 138 -2.55 -9.44 8.19
C PHE A 138 -2.59 -10.23 9.51
N GLU A 139 -3.38 -9.80 10.50
CA GLU A 139 -3.57 -10.55 11.75
C GLU A 139 -4.23 -11.91 11.49
N SER A 140 -5.21 -11.97 10.58
CA SER A 140 -5.84 -13.23 10.16
C SER A 140 -4.87 -14.15 9.42
N ALA A 141 -3.85 -13.59 8.78
CA ALA A 141 -2.74 -14.34 8.18
C ALA A 141 -1.63 -14.73 9.20
N GLY A 142 -1.81 -14.44 10.49
CA GLY A 142 -0.91 -14.85 11.56
C GLY A 142 0.15 -13.82 11.95
N VAL A 143 0.06 -12.57 11.48
CA VAL A 143 0.96 -11.49 11.90
C VAL A 143 0.51 -10.94 13.26
N THR A 144 1.25 -11.27 14.31
CA THR A 144 0.93 -10.85 15.69
C THR A 144 1.65 -9.57 16.13
N ASP A 145 2.73 -9.21 15.44
CA ASP A 145 3.67 -8.16 15.87
C ASP A 145 3.47 -6.86 15.07
N ALA A 146 2.32 -6.71 14.41
CA ALA A 146 1.97 -5.49 13.65
C ALA A 146 1.99 -4.22 14.52
N TRP A 147 2.03 -4.40 15.85
CA TRP A 147 2.09 -3.37 16.89
C TRP A 147 3.14 -3.74 17.95
N ASP A 148 4.41 -3.75 17.57
CA ASP A 148 5.42 -3.34 18.55
C ASP A 148 5.28 -1.81 18.73
N ASP A 149 4.33 -1.37 19.58
CA ASP A 149 4.34 0.01 20.09
C ASP A 149 5.71 0.33 20.75
N ASP A 150 6.39 -0.72 21.25
CA ASP A 150 7.75 -0.70 21.80
C ASP A 150 8.87 -0.41 20.79
N LYS A 151 8.58 -0.36 19.47
CA LYS A 151 9.57 0.02 18.45
C LYS A 151 9.60 1.51 18.11
N LEU A 152 8.69 2.31 18.66
CA LEU A 152 8.78 3.77 18.60
C LEU A 152 9.72 4.35 19.68
N ASP A 153 10.06 3.59 20.72
CA ASP A 153 10.92 4.05 21.82
C ASP A 153 12.39 3.58 21.73
N GLN A 154 12.74 2.64 20.84
CA GLN A 154 14.11 2.10 20.79
C GLN A 154 15.15 2.99 20.06
N ASN A 155 14.78 4.20 19.66
CA ASN A 155 15.72 5.21 19.16
C ASN A 155 16.00 6.36 20.14
N VAL A 156 15.53 6.29 21.40
CA VAL A 156 15.85 7.31 22.42
C VAL A 156 16.77 6.82 23.54
N ASP A 157 16.90 5.50 23.77
CA ASP A 157 17.71 5.00 24.90
C ASP A 157 19.14 4.55 24.55
N ASN A 158 19.49 4.40 23.26
CA ASN A 158 20.83 3.91 22.89
C ASN A 158 21.97 4.95 22.99
N ASP A 159 21.65 6.24 23.18
CA ASP A 159 22.65 7.31 23.32
C ASP A 159 22.95 7.69 24.78
N MET A 160 22.26 7.14 25.78
CA MET A 160 22.50 7.49 27.19
C MET A 160 23.27 6.42 28.01
N GLU A 161 23.36 5.15 27.56
CA GLU A 161 24.21 4.14 28.22
C GLU A 161 25.65 4.09 27.70
N ASN A 162 25.91 4.49 26.45
CA ASN A 162 27.28 4.62 25.94
C ASN A 162 27.97 5.93 26.35
N GLY A 163 27.22 6.93 26.81
CA GLY A 163 27.77 8.22 27.28
C GLY A 163 28.36 8.19 28.68
N LEU A 164 27.90 7.30 29.57
CA LEU A 164 28.40 7.23 30.96
C LEU A 164 29.57 6.26 31.14
N SER A 165 29.70 5.25 30.27
CA SER A 165 30.85 4.35 30.25
C SER A 165 32.10 5.00 29.65
N GLY A 166 31.95 6.02 28.80
CA GLY A 166 33.07 6.79 28.23
C GLY A 166 33.65 7.86 29.17
N ILE A 167 32.83 8.47 30.03
CA ILE A 167 33.27 9.54 30.95
C ILE A 167 34.00 8.97 32.19
N LEU A 168 33.67 7.74 32.60
CA LEU A 168 34.33 7.07 33.75
C LEU A 168 35.67 6.40 33.37
N ALA A 169 36.00 6.27 32.08
CA ALA A 169 37.29 5.73 31.62
C ALA A 169 38.39 6.81 31.52
N GLU A 170 38.04 8.09 31.32
CA GLU A 170 39.03 9.17 31.13
C GLU A 170 39.53 9.82 32.44
N THR A 171 38.96 9.49 33.60
CA THR A 171 39.39 10.05 34.89
C THR A 171 40.40 9.20 35.66
N SER A 172 40.90 8.08 35.10
CA SER A 172 41.88 7.21 35.76
C SER A 172 43.30 7.21 35.17
N ASN A 173 43.59 8.05 34.17
CA ASN A 173 44.90 8.09 33.50
C ASN A 173 45.62 9.46 33.51
N GLN A 174 45.49 10.23 34.60
CA GLN A 174 46.40 11.34 34.89
C GLN A 174 46.80 11.39 36.37
N SER A 175 47.54 10.37 36.83
CA SER A 175 48.48 10.53 37.93
C SER A 175 49.50 9.41 37.86
N ASP A 176 50.55 9.59 37.06
CA ASP A 176 51.91 9.10 37.36
C ASP A 176 52.85 9.43 36.20
N SER A 177 53.33 10.67 36.20
CA SER A 177 54.71 11.02 35.83
C SER A 177 54.83 12.53 35.91
N GLN A 178 55.43 13.03 37.00
CA GLN A 178 56.36 14.17 37.07
C GLN A 178 56.75 14.39 38.53
N GLN A 179 57.76 13.65 39.00
CA GLN A 179 59.00 14.14 39.65
C GLN A 179 59.79 12.98 40.26
#